data_AF-A0A2E9ZFG4-F1
#
_entry.id   AF-A0A2E9ZFG4-F1
#
_cell.length_a   1.000
_cell.length_b   1.000
_cell.length_c   1.000
_cell.angle_alpha   90.00
_cell.angle_beta   90.00
_cell.angle_gamma   90.00
#
_symmetry.space_group_name_H-M   'P 1'
#
loop_
_entity.id
_entity.type
_entity.pdbx_description
1 polymer ?
#
loop_
_entity_poly.entity_id
_entity_poly.type
_entity_poly.pdbx_seq_one_letter_code
_entity_poly.pdbx_strand_id
1 'polypeptide(L)'
;DPQHRENAIIAGLEMLEKVEELKEEFAARGYPEVNVGVGINTGLMNVGDMGSTYRRSYTVLGDVVNLGSRLEGLTKFYGIRLLFGKETARELPGFLSRLIDKVKVKGKHEAVECYQPICREVDADAALRASVVEYHEVLDCYHEQDWDGAEARLNDLLEKEPDTFLY
;
A
#
# COMPACT_ATOMS: atom_id res chain seq x y z
N ASP A 1 2.78 19.08 8.78
CA ASP A 1 3.43 18.09 9.65
C ASP A 1 4.58 17.46 8.88
N PRO A 2 5.85 17.63 9.31
CA PRO A 2 7.00 17.02 8.65
C PRO A 2 6.97 15.48 8.65
N GLN A 3 6.30 14.85 9.61
CA GLN A 3 6.20 13.40 9.78
C GLN A 3 4.92 12.82 9.19
N HIS A 4 4.18 13.60 8.38
CA HIS A 4 2.86 13.21 7.90
C HIS A 4 2.85 11.88 7.13
N ARG A 5 3.95 11.52 6.47
CA ARG A 5 4.08 10.24 5.74
C ARG A 5 4.09 9.08 6.71
N GLU A 6 4.95 9.15 7.72
CA GLU A 6 5.06 8.13 8.75
C GLU A 6 3.76 8.01 9.54
N ASN A 7 3.22 9.15 9.99
CA ASN A 7 1.96 9.21 10.73
C ASN A 7 0.79 8.61 9.93
N ALA A 8 0.74 8.83 8.61
CA ALA A 8 -0.28 8.23 7.76
C ALA A 8 -0.15 6.69 7.69
N ILE A 9 1.08 6.17 7.55
CA ILE A 9 1.32 4.71 7.53
C ILE A 9 0.95 4.09 8.88
N ILE A 10 1.37 4.71 9.99
CA ILE A 10 1.03 4.26 11.35
C ILE A 10 -0.48 4.23 11.53
N ALA A 11 -1.16 5.34 11.24
CA ALA A 11 -2.61 5.41 11.36
C ALA A 11 -3.31 4.35 10.47
N GLY A 12 -2.80 4.13 9.26
CA GLY A 12 -3.29 3.07 8.38
C GLY A 12 -3.14 1.67 8.99
N LEU A 13 -2.00 1.35 9.58
CA LEU A 13 -1.75 0.08 10.25
C LEU A 13 -2.63 -0.10 11.50
N GLU A 14 -2.74 0.94 12.34
CA GLU A 14 -3.62 0.96 13.52
C GLU A 14 -5.09 0.77 13.13
N MET A 15 -5.54 1.36 12.01
CA MET A 15 -6.88 1.13 11.48
C MET A 15 -7.10 -0.34 11.09
N LEU A 16 -6.10 -0.98 10.47
CA LEU A 16 -6.19 -2.38 10.07
C LEU A 16 -6.23 -3.32 11.28
N GLU A 17 -5.39 -3.08 12.28
CA GLU A 17 -5.39 -3.81 13.56
C GLU A 17 -6.74 -3.65 14.25
N LYS A 18 -7.25 -2.42 14.34
CA LYS A 18 -8.54 -2.16 14.98
C LYS A 18 -9.70 -2.85 14.28
N VAL A 19 -9.66 -2.96 12.94
CA VAL A 19 -10.66 -3.71 12.19
C VAL A 19 -10.62 -5.19 12.52
N GLU A 20 -9.44 -5.80 12.72
CA GLU A 20 -9.36 -7.20 13.16
C GLU A 20 -9.97 -7.42 14.54
N GLU A 21 -9.68 -6.54 15.51
CA GLU A 21 -10.29 -6.60 16.84
C GLU A 21 -11.83 -6.51 16.77
N LEU A 22 -12.35 -5.64 15.90
CA LEU A 22 -13.79 -5.44 15.74
C LEU A 22 -14.50 -6.64 15.11
N LYS A 23 -13.81 -7.52 14.37
CA LYS A 23 -14.44 -8.71 13.77
C LYS A 23 -15.03 -9.63 14.82
N GLU A 24 -14.32 -9.87 15.92
CA GLU A 24 -14.81 -10.70 17.01
C GLU A 24 -16.04 -10.07 17.69
N GLU A 25 -16.00 -8.76 17.95
CA GLU A 25 -17.13 -8.01 18.51
C GLU A 25 -18.36 -8.06 17.58
N PHE A 26 -18.14 -7.91 16.29
CA PHE A 26 -19.20 -7.93 15.29
C PHE A 26 -19.81 -9.32 15.16
N ALA A 27 -18.97 -10.37 15.12
CA ALA A 27 -19.42 -11.74 15.12
C ALA A 27 -20.28 -12.07 16.36
N ALA A 28 -19.85 -11.64 17.55
CA ALA A 28 -20.59 -11.82 18.80
C ALA A 28 -21.97 -11.12 18.78
N ARG A 29 -22.13 -10.05 18.00
CA ARG A 29 -23.39 -9.33 17.79
C ARG A 29 -24.22 -9.85 16.61
N GLY A 30 -23.73 -10.84 15.86
CA GLY A 30 -24.38 -11.34 14.65
C GLY A 30 -24.32 -10.37 13.46
N TYR A 31 -23.34 -9.46 13.46
CA TYR A 31 -23.08 -8.53 12.37
C TYR A 31 -22.18 -9.16 11.30
N PRO A 32 -22.25 -8.67 10.03
CA PRO A 32 -21.35 -9.14 8.99
C PRO A 32 -19.88 -8.79 9.28
N GLU A 33 -18.98 -9.64 8.81
CA GLU A 33 -17.54 -9.36 8.86
C GLU A 33 -17.23 -8.10 8.02
N VAL A 34 -16.31 -7.28 8.53
CA VAL A 34 -15.84 -6.08 7.84
C VAL A 34 -14.35 -6.23 7.55
N ASN A 35 -13.99 -5.93 6.30
CA ASN A 35 -12.61 -5.83 5.84
C ASN A 35 -12.41 -4.47 5.18
N VAL A 36 -11.24 -3.88 5.37
CA VAL A 36 -10.90 -2.58 4.78
C VAL A 36 -9.53 -2.66 4.11
N GLY A 37 -9.41 -1.95 2.99
CA GLY A 37 -8.14 -1.60 2.36
C GLY A 37 -7.76 -0.16 2.72
N VAL A 38 -6.46 0.12 2.76
CA VAL A 38 -5.92 1.46 3.00
C VAL A 38 -5.02 1.86 1.84
N GLY A 39 -5.31 3.01 1.25
CA GLY A 39 -4.52 3.61 0.17
C GLY A 39 -3.99 4.97 0.58
N ILE A 40 -2.66 5.14 0.60
CA ILE A 40 -2.01 6.38 1.04
C ILE A 40 -1.21 6.98 -0.10
N ASN A 41 -1.35 8.29 -0.30
CA ASN A 41 -0.55 9.00 -1.28
C ASN A 41 -0.13 10.40 -0.77
N THR A 42 1.01 10.87 -1.23
CA THR A 42 1.58 12.17 -0.89
C THR A 42 1.78 13.01 -2.14
N GLY A 43 1.57 14.32 -2.01
CA GLY A 43 1.86 15.29 -3.07
C GLY A 43 1.17 16.62 -2.82
N LEU A 44 1.34 17.54 -3.76
CA LEU A 44 0.69 18.85 -3.70
C LEU A 44 -0.79 18.75 -4.10
N MET A 45 -1.64 19.44 -3.34
CA MET A 45 -3.09 19.43 -3.50
C MET A 45 -3.70 20.73 -2.96
N ASN A 46 -4.89 21.08 -3.41
CA ASN A 46 -5.61 22.28 -2.95
C ASN A 46 -6.51 21.91 -1.77
N VAL A 47 -6.33 22.57 -0.64
CA VAL A 47 -7.14 22.37 0.57
C VAL A 47 -7.92 23.65 0.88
N GLY A 48 -9.19 23.52 1.24
CA GLY A 48 -9.98 24.67 1.69
C GLY A 48 -11.47 24.38 1.80
N ASP A 49 -12.23 25.44 2.09
CA ASP A 49 -13.69 25.39 2.11
C ASP A 49 -14.23 25.32 0.68
N MET A 50 -14.81 24.17 0.34
CA MET A 50 -15.45 23.96 -0.96
C MET A 50 -16.96 23.83 -0.81
N GLY A 51 -17.69 24.33 -1.81
CA GLY A 51 -19.14 24.24 -1.89
C GLY A 51 -19.83 25.59 -1.99
N SER A 52 -21.14 25.60 -1.79
CA SER A 52 -21.96 26.82 -1.86
C SER A 52 -21.88 27.60 -0.56
N THR A 53 -22.50 28.79 -0.52
CA THR A 53 -22.69 29.53 0.74
C THR A 53 -23.53 28.77 1.77
N TYR A 54 -24.42 27.87 1.35
CA TYR A 54 -25.31 27.10 2.24
C TYR A 54 -24.78 25.72 2.63
N ARG A 55 -23.89 25.12 1.81
CA ARG A 55 -23.22 23.84 2.10
C ARG A 55 -21.75 23.98 1.79
N ARG A 56 -20.93 24.07 2.85
CA ARG A 56 -19.47 24.08 2.79
C ARG A 56 -18.92 22.83 3.46
N SER A 57 -17.84 22.31 2.89
CA SER A 57 -17.02 21.28 3.52
C SER A 57 -15.56 21.67 3.36
N TYR A 58 -14.82 21.61 4.47
CA TYR A 58 -13.37 21.69 4.41
C TYR A 58 -12.87 20.39 3.79
N THR A 59 -12.31 20.48 2.59
CA THR A 59 -11.94 19.31 1.79
C THR A 59 -10.69 19.57 0.98
N VAL A 60 -10.23 18.53 0.31
CA VAL A 60 -9.03 18.52 -0.50
C VAL A 60 -9.35 18.10 -1.94
N LEU A 61 -8.77 18.82 -2.89
CA LEU A 61 -8.97 18.61 -4.31
C LEU A 61 -7.62 18.46 -5.01
N GLY A 62 -7.53 17.46 -5.87
CA GLY A 62 -6.36 17.22 -6.70
C GLY A 62 -6.24 15.76 -7.11
N ASP A 63 -5.55 15.54 -8.22
CA ASP A 63 -5.30 14.19 -8.73
C ASP A 63 -4.45 13.34 -7.76
N VAL A 64 -3.63 14.00 -6.92
CA VAL A 64 -2.89 13.36 -5.83
C VAL A 64 -3.82 12.69 -4.81
N VAL A 65 -4.95 13.31 -4.48
CA VAL A 65 -5.97 12.74 -3.56
C VAL A 65 -6.64 11.52 -4.18
N ASN A 66 -7.02 11.64 -5.45
CA ASN A 66 -7.64 10.55 -6.20
C ASN A 66 -6.71 9.35 -6.37
N LEU A 67 -5.39 9.54 -6.35
CA LEU A 67 -4.44 8.44 -6.36
C LEU A 67 -4.51 7.61 -5.07
N GLY A 68 -4.79 8.22 -3.91
CA GLY A 68 -4.99 7.49 -2.66
C GLY A 68 -6.14 6.49 -2.75
N SER A 69 -7.31 6.91 -3.26
CA SER A 69 -8.44 5.99 -3.43
C SER A 69 -8.21 4.92 -4.50
N ARG A 70 -7.42 5.23 -5.54
CA ARG A 70 -7.01 4.22 -6.53
C ARG A 70 -6.09 3.17 -5.92
N LEU A 71 -5.15 3.57 -5.08
CA LEU A 71 -4.28 2.63 -4.35
C LEU A 71 -5.08 1.77 -3.38
N GLU A 72 -6.07 2.35 -2.69
CA GLU A 72 -7.00 1.60 -1.84
C GLU A 72 -7.73 0.54 -2.67
N GLY A 73 -8.26 0.88 -3.85
CA GLY A 73 -8.93 -0.10 -4.71
C GLY A 73 -8.03 -1.25 -5.19
N LEU A 74 -6.71 -1.05 -5.28
CA LEU A 74 -5.74 -2.07 -5.66
C LEU A 74 -5.42 -3.06 -4.54
N THR A 75 -5.69 -2.70 -3.27
CA THR A 75 -5.45 -3.57 -2.11
C THR A 75 -6.06 -4.95 -2.30
N LYS A 76 -7.31 -5.00 -2.76
CA LYS A 76 -8.04 -6.24 -3.04
C LYS A 76 -7.42 -7.06 -4.18
N PHE A 77 -6.88 -6.41 -5.19
CA PHE A 77 -6.27 -7.10 -6.34
C PHE A 77 -4.98 -7.81 -5.94
N TYR A 78 -4.14 -7.15 -5.12
CA TYR A 78 -2.88 -7.71 -4.66
C TYR A 78 -2.99 -8.54 -3.36
N GLY A 79 -4.17 -8.60 -2.74
CA GLY A 79 -4.34 -9.22 -1.42
C GLY A 79 -3.58 -8.51 -0.29
N ILE A 80 -3.19 -7.25 -0.51
CA ILE A 80 -2.41 -6.45 0.43
C ILE A 80 -3.30 -5.40 1.07
N ARG A 81 -3.36 -5.33 2.39
CA ARG A 81 -4.31 -4.46 3.10
C ARG A 81 -3.94 -2.98 3.13
N LEU A 82 -2.65 -2.63 2.97
CA LEU A 82 -2.19 -1.24 2.88
C LEU A 82 -1.25 -1.07 1.70
N LEU A 83 -1.60 -0.15 0.80
CA LEU A 83 -0.74 0.29 -0.28
C LEU A 83 -0.46 1.79 -0.20
N PHE A 84 0.75 2.20 -0.55
CA PHE A 84 1.10 3.61 -0.66
C PHE A 84 1.93 3.95 -1.89
N GLY A 85 1.86 5.20 -2.32
CA GLY A 85 2.53 5.66 -3.55
C GLY A 85 4.00 6.01 -3.36
N LYS A 86 4.74 6.08 -4.48
CA LYS A 86 6.16 6.48 -4.56
C LYS A 86 6.53 7.73 -3.76
N GLU A 87 5.71 8.78 -3.82
CA GLU A 87 6.00 10.05 -3.13
C GLU A 87 5.86 9.94 -1.60
N THR A 88 5.09 8.95 -1.12
CA THR A 88 5.08 8.56 0.28
C THR A 88 6.34 7.74 0.60
N ALA A 89 6.76 6.84 -0.30
CA ALA A 89 7.96 5.99 -0.10
C ALA A 89 9.28 6.79 -0.04
N ARG A 90 9.45 7.82 -0.87
CA ARG A 90 10.72 8.56 -1.04
C ARG A 90 11.29 9.14 0.27
N GLU A 91 10.43 9.48 1.22
CA GLU A 91 10.80 10.11 2.50
C GLU A 91 10.18 9.37 3.68
N LEU A 92 10.17 8.03 3.65
CA LEU A 92 9.66 7.17 4.72
C LEU A 92 10.80 6.35 5.38
N PRO A 93 11.66 6.97 6.21
CA PRO A 93 12.81 6.28 6.80
C PRO A 93 12.44 5.23 7.86
N GLY A 94 11.21 5.25 8.39
CA GLY A 94 10.81 4.44 9.54
C GLY A 94 10.33 3.02 9.23
N PHE A 95 10.29 2.60 7.96
CA PHE A 95 9.68 1.34 7.54
C PHE A 95 10.49 0.60 6.47
N LEU A 96 10.67 -0.69 6.67
CA LEU A 96 11.03 -1.59 5.58
C LEU A 96 9.81 -1.72 4.67
N SER A 97 10.01 -1.40 3.39
CA SER A 97 8.92 -1.32 2.42
C SER A 97 9.23 -2.17 1.19
N ARG A 98 8.20 -2.82 0.65
CA ARG A 98 8.29 -3.62 -0.57
C ARG A 98 7.60 -2.88 -1.70
N LEU A 99 8.31 -2.54 -2.78
CA LEU A 99 7.69 -2.20 -4.06
C LEU A 99 6.85 -3.40 -4.52
N ILE A 100 5.58 -3.18 -4.83
CA ILE A 100 4.64 -4.25 -5.24
C ILE A 100 4.56 -4.33 -6.76
N ASP A 101 4.32 -3.20 -7.42
CA ASP A 101 4.13 -3.13 -8.87
C ASP A 101 4.25 -1.66 -9.36
N LYS A 102 4.29 -1.49 -10.68
CA LYS A 102 4.21 -0.24 -11.41
C LYS A 102 2.96 -0.22 -12.30
N VAL A 103 1.85 0.25 -11.73
CA VAL A 103 0.52 0.18 -12.32
C VAL A 103 0.12 1.41 -13.14
N LYS A 104 -0.55 1.18 -14.27
CA LYS A 104 -1.23 2.26 -14.99
C LYS A 104 -2.64 2.45 -14.44
N VAL A 105 -2.80 3.44 -13.56
CA VAL A 105 -4.13 3.79 -13.02
C VAL A 105 -4.95 4.60 -14.03
N LYS A 106 -6.27 4.38 -14.05
CA LYS A 106 -7.20 5.07 -14.96
C LYS A 106 -7.09 6.59 -14.79
N GLY A 107 -6.79 7.29 -15.88
CA GLY A 107 -6.66 8.75 -15.92
C GLY A 107 -5.23 9.28 -15.72
N LYS A 108 -4.22 8.41 -15.58
CA LYS A 108 -2.80 8.79 -15.60
C LYS A 108 -2.13 8.29 -16.88
N HIS A 109 -1.24 9.11 -17.42
CA HIS A 109 -0.39 8.72 -18.56
C HIS A 109 0.84 7.95 -18.12
N GLU A 110 1.38 8.27 -16.94
CA GLU A 110 2.54 7.61 -16.34
C GLU A 110 2.09 6.51 -15.39
N ALA A 111 2.86 5.41 -15.39
CA ALA A 111 2.64 4.33 -14.45
C ALA A 111 3.11 4.74 -13.05
N VAL A 112 2.35 4.34 -12.04
CA VAL A 112 2.55 4.70 -10.64
C VAL A 112 3.07 3.47 -9.90
N GLU A 113 4.17 3.64 -9.19
CA GLU A 113 4.69 2.61 -8.28
C GLU A 113 3.85 2.58 -6.99
N CYS A 114 3.45 1.38 -6.58
CA CYS A 114 2.79 1.13 -5.30
C CYS A 114 3.68 0.27 -4.40
N TYR A 115 3.64 0.57 -3.10
CA TYR A 115 4.48 -0.03 -2.08
C TYR A 115 3.61 -0.55 -0.94
N GLN A 116 4.11 -1.56 -0.26
CA GLN A 116 3.55 -2.09 0.98
C GLN A 116 4.53 -1.85 2.14
N PRO A 117 4.07 -1.45 3.33
CA PRO A 117 4.91 -1.45 4.52
C PRO A 117 4.98 -2.88 5.05
N ILE A 118 6.19 -3.40 5.24
CA ILE A 118 6.41 -4.76 5.74
C ILE A 118 6.49 -4.74 7.27
N CYS A 119 7.34 -3.87 7.82
CA CYS A 119 7.47 -3.66 9.25
C CYS A 119 8.16 -2.32 9.52
N ARG A 120 8.26 -1.93 10.79
CA ARG A 120 9.18 -0.85 11.16
C ARG A 120 10.61 -1.26 10.83
N GLU A 121 11.41 -0.29 10.43
CA GLU A 121 12.81 -0.52 10.06
C GLU A 121 13.62 -1.15 11.22
N VAL A 122 13.26 -0.79 12.46
CA VAL A 122 13.90 -1.31 13.69
C VAL A 122 13.55 -2.77 14.00
N ASP A 123 12.44 -3.27 13.46
CA ASP A 123 11.95 -4.64 13.66
C ASP A 123 12.37 -5.58 12.51
N ALA A 124 12.98 -5.02 11.46
CA ALA A 124 13.36 -5.77 10.26
C ALA A 124 14.64 -6.58 10.48
N ASP A 125 14.49 -7.90 10.61
CA ASP A 125 15.61 -8.84 10.64
C ASP A 125 16.25 -9.06 9.25
N ALA A 126 17.36 -9.81 9.22
CA ALA A 126 18.09 -10.08 7.99
C ALA A 126 17.30 -10.95 6.99
N ALA A 127 16.43 -11.84 7.48
CA ALA A 127 15.64 -12.73 6.64
C ALA A 127 14.54 -11.95 5.92
N LEU A 128 13.85 -11.05 6.62
CA LEU A 128 12.80 -10.21 6.06
C LEU A 128 13.35 -9.21 5.05
N ARG A 129 14.54 -8.67 5.30
CA ARG A 129 15.25 -7.82 4.33
C ARG A 129 15.63 -8.60 3.07
N ALA A 130 16.14 -9.82 3.24
CA ALA A 130 16.45 -10.70 2.12
C ALA A 130 15.20 -11.04 1.30
N SER A 131 14.07 -11.37 1.94
CA SER A 131 12.84 -11.69 1.18
C SER A 131 12.28 -10.49 0.40
N VAL A 132 12.40 -9.26 0.92
CA VAL A 132 12.05 -8.05 0.17
C VAL A 132 12.96 -7.86 -1.05
N VAL A 133 14.27 -8.08 -0.89
CA VAL A 133 15.24 -7.99 -2.00
C VAL A 133 14.98 -9.06 -3.05
N GLU A 134 14.77 -10.31 -2.65
CA GLU A 134 14.47 -11.43 -3.56
C GLU A 134 13.20 -11.15 -4.39
N TYR A 135 12.16 -10.59 -3.77
CA TYR A 135 10.96 -10.15 -4.50
C TYR A 135 11.26 -9.02 -5.49
N HIS A 136 12.13 -8.07 -5.15
CA HIS A 136 12.52 -7.00 -6.08
C HIS A 136 13.33 -7.54 -7.26
N GLU A 137 14.16 -8.56 -7.06
CA GLU A 137 14.88 -9.22 -8.15
C GLU A 137 13.94 -9.92 -9.14
N VAL A 138 12.81 -10.46 -8.68
CA VAL A 138 11.74 -10.95 -9.57
C VAL A 138 11.18 -9.81 -10.43
N LEU A 139 10.86 -8.67 -9.80
CA LEU A 139 10.34 -7.51 -10.51
C LEU A 139 11.36 -6.95 -11.52
N ASP A 140 12.64 -6.95 -11.20
CA ASP A 140 13.70 -6.50 -12.10
C ASP A 140 13.78 -7.39 -13.34
N CYS A 141 13.82 -8.72 -13.18
CA CYS A 141 13.76 -9.67 -14.30
C CYS A 141 12.49 -9.45 -15.15
N TYR A 142 11.33 -9.29 -14.51
CA TYR A 142 10.06 -9.04 -15.20
C TYR A 142 10.08 -7.73 -16.01
N HIS A 143 10.62 -6.65 -15.45
CA HIS A 143 10.74 -5.37 -16.14
C HIS A 143 11.77 -5.38 -17.28
N GLU A 144 12.82 -6.20 -17.16
CA GLU A 144 13.84 -6.43 -18.19
C GLU A 144 13.38 -7.42 -19.28
N GLN A 145 12.20 -8.02 -19.12
CA GLN A 145 11.64 -9.06 -20.01
C GLN A 145 12.44 -10.37 -20.00
N ASP A 146 13.19 -10.62 -18.93
CA ASP A 146 13.81 -11.92 -18.63
C ASP A 146 12.78 -12.84 -17.96
N TRP A 147 11.90 -13.42 -18.79
CA TRP A 147 10.78 -14.24 -18.31
C TRP A 147 11.24 -15.51 -17.60
N ASP A 148 12.29 -16.16 -18.11
CA ASP A 148 12.83 -17.40 -17.53
C ASP A 148 13.45 -17.11 -16.16
N GLY A 149 14.19 -16.00 -16.04
CA GLY A 149 14.76 -15.53 -14.76
C GLY A 149 13.69 -15.13 -13.76
N ALA A 150 12.64 -14.41 -14.21
CA ALA A 150 11.51 -14.03 -13.36
C ALA A 150 10.74 -15.26 -12.85
N GLU A 151 10.42 -16.22 -13.72
CA GLU A 151 9.70 -17.44 -13.36
C GLU A 151 10.50 -18.30 -12.37
N ALA A 152 11.80 -18.50 -12.61
CA ALA A 152 12.65 -19.27 -11.71
C ALA A 152 12.67 -18.66 -10.30
N ARG A 153 12.89 -17.35 -10.20
CA ARG A 153 12.93 -16.64 -8.90
C ARG A 153 11.58 -16.58 -8.21
N LEU A 154 10.49 -16.48 -8.98
CA LEU A 154 9.13 -16.50 -8.45
C LEU A 154 8.80 -17.86 -7.84
N ASN A 155 9.19 -18.96 -8.50
CA ASN A 155 9.02 -20.31 -7.98
C ASN A 155 9.83 -20.52 -6.69
N ASP A 156 11.06 -20.00 -6.62
CA ASP A 156 11.86 -20.05 -5.39
C ASP A 156 11.18 -19.31 -4.20
N LEU A 157 10.52 -18.18 -4.46
CA LEU A 157 9.76 -17.44 -3.44
C LEU A 157 8.50 -18.21 -3.01
N LEU A 158 7.78 -18.80 -3.97
CA LEU A 158 6.60 -19.64 -3.72
C LEU A 158 6.92 -20.86 -2.85
N GLU A 159 8.08 -21.49 -3.06
CA GLU A 159 8.52 -22.62 -2.22
C GLU A 159 8.83 -22.19 -0.78
N LYS A 160 9.34 -20.97 -0.57
CA LYS A 160 9.66 -20.42 0.75
C LYS A 160 8.40 -19.91 1.48
N GLU A 161 7.48 -19.29 0.77
CA GLU A 161 6.28 -18.63 1.31
C GLU A 161 5.01 -19.02 0.51
N PRO A 162 4.52 -20.26 0.63
CA PRO A 162 3.46 -20.80 -0.23
C PRO A 162 2.08 -20.16 0.00
N ASP A 163 1.89 -19.48 1.12
CA ASP A 163 0.61 -18.84 1.48
C ASP A 163 0.56 -17.35 1.08
N THR A 164 1.62 -16.83 0.45
CA THR A 164 1.69 -15.42 0.06
C THR A 164 0.84 -15.15 -1.17
N PHE A 165 -0.36 -14.58 -0.99
CA PHE A 165 -1.29 -14.30 -2.10
C PHE A 165 -0.71 -13.48 -3.27
N LEU A 166 0.34 -12.70 -3.02
CA LEU A 166 0.96 -11.83 -4.03
C LEU A 166 1.61 -12.60 -5.18
N TYR A 167 2.06 -13.83 -4.95
CA TYR A 167 2.72 -14.68 -5.93
C TYR A 167 2.30 -16.14 -5.81
#